data_AF-A0A945FSW8-F1
#
_entry.id   AF-A0A945FSW8-F1
#
_cell.length_a   1.000
_cell.length_b   1.000
_cell.length_c   1.000
_cell.angle_alpha   90.00
_cell.angle_beta   90.00
_cell.angle_gamma   90.00
#
_symmetry.space_group_name_H-M   'P 1'
#
loop_
_entity.id
_entity.type
_entity.pdbx_description
1 polymer ?
#
loop_
_entity_poly.entity_id
_entity_poly.type
_entity_poly.pdbx_seq_one_letter_code
_entity_poly.pdbx_strand_id
1 'polypeptide(L)' 'MIDDKKIASKTRAIDPATCEREYDGAEVEFMQALEKYKLATGRRFPTCSEMLTVLRSLGYVRVMPLCVATE' A
#
# COMPACT_ATOMS: atom_id res chain seq x y z
N MET A 1 9.73 23.51 -31.18
CA MET A 1 8.47 22.78 -31.02
C MET A 1 8.85 21.37 -30.64
N ILE A 2 8.70 21.02 -29.37
CA ILE A 2 8.99 19.68 -28.85
C ILE A 2 7.65 19.17 -28.34
N ASP A 3 7.11 18.19 -29.05
CA ASP A 3 5.85 17.54 -28.74
C ASP A 3 6.03 16.62 -27.52
N ASP A 4 5.76 17.15 -26.33
CA ASP A 4 5.63 16.46 -25.03
C ASP A 4 4.39 15.55 -24.98
N LYS A 5 4.19 14.74 -26.00
CA LYS A 5 3.07 13.82 -26.11
C LYS A 5 3.59 12.40 -26.00
N LYS A 6 3.50 11.83 -24.79
CA LYS A 6 3.12 10.43 -24.48
C LYS A 6 3.90 9.80 -23.31
N ILE A 7 3.64 10.24 -22.08
CA ILE A 7 3.85 9.40 -20.89
C ILE A 7 2.66 9.58 -19.94
N ALA A 8 2.12 8.44 -19.48
CA ALA A 8 1.09 8.30 -18.45
C ALA A 8 -0.35 8.63 -18.87
N SER A 9 -0.88 7.76 -19.73
CA SER A 9 -2.27 7.34 -19.74
C SER A 9 -2.82 7.13 -18.30
N LYS A 10 -4.01 7.67 -18.03
CA LYS A 10 -4.97 7.18 -17.03
C LYS A 10 -4.75 7.55 -15.55
N THR A 11 -4.41 8.79 -15.22
CA THR A 11 -4.75 9.30 -13.88
C THR A 11 -6.27 9.48 -13.82
N ARG A 12 -6.98 8.39 -13.50
CA ARG A 12 -8.41 8.44 -13.15
C ARG A 12 -8.55 9.51 -12.06
N ALA A 13 -9.53 10.39 -12.23
CA ALA A 13 -9.99 11.27 -11.17
C ALA A 13 -10.53 10.38 -10.03
N ILE A 14 -9.64 9.97 -9.14
CA ILE A 14 -9.97 9.29 -7.90
C ILE A 14 -9.81 10.37 -6.85
N ASP A 15 -10.89 10.64 -6.12
CA ASP A 15 -10.85 11.59 -5.04
C ASP A 15 -9.76 11.15 -4.03
N PRO A 16 -8.83 12.04 -3.64
CA PRO A 16 -7.71 11.67 -2.77
C PRO A 16 -8.18 11.22 -1.36
N ALA A 17 -9.44 11.45 -1.00
CA ALA A 17 -10.03 11.00 0.26
C ALA A 17 -10.92 9.75 0.10
N THR A 18 -11.39 9.43 -1.11
CA THR A 18 -12.03 8.15 -1.40
C THR A 18 -11.16 7.39 -2.38
N CYS A 19 -10.21 6.65 -1.83
CA CYS A 19 -9.50 5.66 -2.61
C CYS A 19 -10.47 4.53 -2.97
N GLU A 20 -11.36 4.78 -3.95
CA GLU A 20 -12.27 3.83 -4.57
C GLU A 20 -11.48 2.89 -5.49
N ARG A 21 -10.40 2.34 -4.94
CA ARG A 21 -9.76 1.14 -5.45
C ARG A 21 -10.59 0.01 -4.89
N GLU A 22 -10.98 -0.95 -5.73
CA GLU A 22 -11.48 -2.23 -5.22
C GLU A 22 -10.36 -2.84 -4.40
N TYR A 23 -10.48 -2.68 -3.09
CA TYR A 23 -9.54 -3.23 -2.13
C TYR A 23 -9.86 -4.70 -1.96
N ASP A 24 -8.83 -5.53 -2.09
CA ASP A 24 -8.97 -6.91 -1.70
C ASP A 24 -9.23 -7.01 -0.18
N GLY A 25 -9.85 -8.08 0.29
CA GLY A 25 -10.09 -8.30 1.72
C GLY A 25 -8.81 -8.15 2.55
N ALA A 26 -7.68 -8.56 1.98
CA ALA A 26 -6.33 -8.36 2.52
C ALA A 26 -5.99 -6.88 2.79
N GLU A 27 -6.30 -5.99 1.84
CA GLU A 27 -6.02 -4.55 1.96
C GLU A 27 -6.95 -3.88 2.98
N VAL A 28 -8.21 -4.33 3.07
CA VAL A 28 -9.17 -3.84 4.07
C VAL A 28 -8.73 -4.21 5.48
N GLU A 29 -8.31 -5.46 5.70
CA GLU A 29 -7.78 -5.89 7.01
C GLU A 29 -6.54 -5.08 7.41
N PHE A 30 -5.66 -4.79 6.45
CA PHE A 30 -4.51 -3.93 6.68
C PHE A 30 -4.91 -2.52 7.10
N MET A 31 -5.87 -1.89 6.40
CA MET A 31 -6.35 -0.55 6.74
C MET A 31 -6.96 -0.50 8.15
N GLN A 32 -7.76 -1.51 8.53
CA GLN A 32 -8.34 -1.61 9.88
C GLN A 32 -7.27 -1.79 10.96
N ALA A 33 -6.28 -2.65 10.72
CA ALA A 33 -5.18 -2.86 11.66
C ALA A 33 -4.32 -1.59 11.83
N LEU A 34 -4.10 -0.87 10.72
CA LEU A 34 -3.37 0.39 10.72
C LEU A 34 -4.14 1.48 11.48
N GLU A 35 -5.47 1.52 11.36
CA GLU A 35 -6.30 2.45 12.13
C GLU A 35 -6.25 2.17 13.64
N LYS A 36 -6.36 0.90 14.05
CA LYS A 36 -6.16 0.49 15.46
C LYS A 36 -4.79 0.91 15.98
N TYR A 37 -3.76 0.76 15.14
CA TYR A 37 -2.41 1.18 15.49
C TYR A 37 -2.29 2.71 15.66
N LYS A 38 -2.90 3.51 14.78
CA LYS A 38 -2.93 4.98 14.90
C LYS A 38 -3.61 5.40 16.20
N LEU A 39 -4.72 4.77 16.58
CA LEU A 39 -5.45 5.05 17.82
C LEU A 39 -4.61 4.69 19.06
N ALA A 40 -3.88 3.58 19.03
CA ALA A 40 -3.04 3.14 20.14
C ALA A 40 -1.78 4.02 20.33
N THR A 41 -1.19 4.50 19.24
CA THR A 41 0.09 5.23 19.26
C THR A 41 -0.07 6.75 19.34
N GLY A 42 -1.27 7.28 19.06
CA GLY A 42 -1.57 8.71 19.13
C GLY A 42 -0.81 9.58 18.12
N ARG A 43 -0.11 8.98 17.14
CA ARG A 43 0.59 9.70 16.07
C ARG A 43 -0.27 9.78 14.81
N ARG A 44 -0.35 10.97 14.23
CA ARG A 44 -1.05 11.23 12.95
C ARG A 44 -0.47 10.45 11.77
N PHE A 45 0.82 10.11 11.83
CA PHE A 45 1.50 9.35 10.78
C PHE A 45 2.35 8.23 11.40
N PRO A 46 2.04 6.95 11.09
CA PRO A 46 2.93 5.86 11.42
C PRO A 46 4.19 5.94 10.55
N THR A 47 5.35 5.61 11.12
CA THR A 47 6.60 5.45 10.36
C THR A 47 6.53 4.19 9.48
N CYS A 48 7.35 4.11 8.42
CA CYS A 48 7.41 2.94 7.56
C CYS A 48 7.76 1.65 8.35
N SER A 49 8.57 1.77 9.40
CA SER A 49 8.91 0.65 10.30
C SER A 49 7.71 0.16 11.12
N GLU A 50 6.84 1.07 11.54
CA GLU A 50 5.60 0.74 12.26
C GLU A 50 4.59 0.06 11.32
N MET A 51 4.46 0.55 10.08
CA MET A 51 3.62 -0.09 9.06
C MET A 51 4.04 -1.52 8.77
N LEU A 52 5.35 -1.78 8.65
CA LEU A 52 5.89 -3.14 8.48
C LEU A 52 5.60 -4.03 9.70
N THR A 53 5.53 -3.45 10.90
CA THR A 53 5.19 -4.20 12.11
C THR A 53 3.72 -4.61 12.10
N VAL A 54 2.82 -3.73 11.68
CA VAL A 54 1.39 -4.05 11.50
C VAL A 54 1.21 -5.15 10.45
N LEU A 55 1.92 -5.08 9.31
CA LEU A 55 1.90 -6.14 8.29
C LEU A 55 2.32 -7.49 8.88
N ARG A 56 3.41 -7.53 9.63
CA ARG A 56 3.88 -8.76 10.27
C ARG A 56 2.89 -9.30 11.29
N SER A 57 2.23 -8.43 12.07
CA SER A 57 1.19 -8.85 13.02
C SER A 57 -0.02 -9.49 12.35
N LEU A 58 -0.33 -9.12 11.10
CA LEU A 58 -1.36 -9.75 10.28
C LEU A 58 -0.90 -11.07 9.62
N GLY A 59 0.36 -11.47 9.80
CA GLY A 59 0.92 -12.68 9.22
C GLY A 59 1.42 -12.52 7.79
N TYR A 60 1.50 -11.30 7.26
CA TYR A 60 2.11 -11.07 5.94
C TYR A 60 3.61 -11.34 6.01
N VAL A 61 4.04 -12.30 5.20
CA VAL A 61 5.46 -12.63 5.02
C VAL A 61 5.91 -12.21 3.63
N ARG A 62 7.12 -11.67 3.56
CA ARG A 62 7.77 -11.45 2.27
C ARG A 62 8.18 -12.81 1.73
N VAL A 63 7.44 -13.31 0.74
CA VAL A 63 7.91 -14.39 -0.13
C VAL A 63 9.09 -13.83 -0.94
N MET A 64 10.30 -14.24 -0.58
CA MET A 64 11.44 -14.04 -1.46
C MET A 64 11.12 -14.83 -2.74
N PRO A 65 11.07 -14.19 -3.93
CA PRO A 65 11.03 -14.98 -5.15
C PRO A 65 12.32 -15.79 -5.13
N LEU A 66 12.18 -17.12 -5.01
CA LEU A 66 13.27 -18.03 -5.30
C LEU A 66 13.85 -17.59 -6.64
N CYS A 67 15.15 -17.33 -6.62
CA CYS A 67 15.99 -17.14 -7.79
C CYS A 67 15.42 -17.95 -8.96
N VAL A 68 14.77 -17.28 -9.91
CA VAL A 68 14.46 -17.90 -11.18
C VAL A 68 15.79 -17.92 -11.92
N ALA A 69 16.61 -18.92 -11.63
CA ALA A 69 17.67 -19.34 -12.54
C ALA A 69 16.96 -19.79 -13.82
N THR A 70 16.76 -18.85 -14.74
CA THR A 70 16.42 -19.20 -16.11
C THR A 70 17.70 -19.71 -16.75
N GLU A 71 17.77 -21.03 -16.91
CA GLU A 71 18.73 -21.76 -17.74
C GLU A 71 18.65 -21.32 -19.21
#